data_AF-A0A317DUX2-F1
#
_entry.id   AF-A0A317DUX2-F1
#
_cell.length_a   1.000
_cell.length_b   1.000
_cell.length_c   1.000
_cell.angle_alpha   90.00
_cell.angle_beta   90.00
_cell.angle_gamma   90.00
#
_symmetry.space_group_name_H-M   'P 1'
#
loop_
_entity.id
_entity.type
_entity.pdbx_description
1 polymer ?
#
loop_
_entity_poly.entity_id
_entity_poly.type
_entity_poly.pdbx_seq_one_letter_code
_entity_poly.pdbx_strand_id
1 'polypeptide(L)'
;APHPATPGLATVDGGAVCARVGDDTGVHDVRVGATPPDLAAAARTPTGRGGVRADQVVVEPGRGAVVESAAAPGASGGAVSVVTDLGRRYVLADGAVLGMLGYSGVRPVRLPASLVSLVPAGSPLDPAAARAVAAPA
;
A
#
# COMPACT_ATOMS: atom_id res chain seq x y z
N ALA A 1 24.53 -15.46 -25.82
CA ALA A 1 25.24 -16.64 -25.30
C ALA A 1 24.65 -17.01 -23.94
N PRO A 2 24.48 -18.30 -23.60
CA PRO A 2 24.04 -18.69 -22.25
C PRO A 2 25.08 -18.27 -21.21
N HIS A 3 24.64 -17.95 -19.98
CA HIS A 3 25.57 -17.66 -18.89
C HIS A 3 26.43 -18.92 -18.57
N PRO A 4 27.75 -18.78 -18.39
CA PRO A 4 28.67 -19.92 -18.28
C PRO A 4 28.65 -20.64 -16.92
N ALA A 5 27.85 -20.19 -15.95
CA ALA A 5 27.75 -20.81 -14.64
C ALA A 5 26.29 -20.95 -14.21
N THR A 6 25.99 -22.06 -13.55
CA THR A 6 24.72 -22.28 -12.87
C THR A 6 24.52 -21.18 -11.81
N PRO A 7 23.40 -20.45 -11.81
CA PRO A 7 23.14 -19.44 -10.79
C PRO A 7 23.17 -20.07 -9.39
N GLY A 8 23.95 -19.48 -8.49
CA GLY A 8 23.96 -19.87 -7.08
C GLY A 8 22.66 -19.48 -6.39
N LEU A 9 22.18 -20.32 -5.47
CA LEU A 9 21.03 -19.99 -4.63
C LEU A 9 21.45 -19.02 -3.52
N ALA A 10 20.69 -17.93 -3.35
CA ALA A 10 20.86 -17.04 -2.21
C ALA A 10 20.21 -17.66 -0.97
N THR A 11 20.95 -17.74 0.13
CA THR A 11 20.42 -18.13 1.45
C THR A 11 20.03 -16.90 2.26
N VAL A 12 19.06 -17.07 3.16
CA VAL A 12 18.58 -16.01 4.06
C VAL A 12 19.02 -16.38 5.47
N ASP A 13 20.25 -16.01 5.83
CA ASP A 13 20.82 -16.33 7.13
C ASP A 13 20.43 -15.26 8.16
N GLY A 14 19.26 -15.43 8.78
CA GLY A 14 18.80 -14.63 9.93
C GLY A 14 18.27 -13.21 9.65
N GLY A 15 18.40 -12.70 8.41
CA GLY A 15 17.84 -11.41 8.00
C GLY A 15 16.50 -11.53 7.24
N ALA A 16 15.88 -10.39 6.91
CA ALA A 16 14.65 -10.37 6.12
C ALA A 16 14.92 -10.42 4.60
N VAL A 17 13.92 -10.89 3.85
CA VAL A 17 13.84 -10.66 2.41
C VAL A 17 12.96 -9.44 2.16
N CYS A 18 13.49 -8.45 1.45
CA CYS A 18 12.77 -7.24 1.11
C CYS A 18 12.57 -7.16 -0.41
N ALA A 19 11.31 -7.15 -0.84
CA ALA A 19 10.93 -6.79 -2.20
C ALA A 19 10.53 -5.30 -2.23
N ARG A 20 11.10 -4.54 -3.16
CA ARG A 20 10.76 -3.14 -3.37
C ARG A 20 9.85 -3.01 -4.60
N VAL A 21 8.77 -2.24 -4.46
CA VAL A 21 7.83 -1.90 -5.53
C VAL A 21 7.75 -0.37 -5.57
N GLY A 22 8.08 0.22 -6.71
CA GLY A 22 8.16 1.68 -6.87
C GLY A 22 7.09 2.24 -7.81
N ASP A 23 6.50 1.38 -8.62
CA ASP A 23 5.48 1.71 -9.61
C ASP A 23 4.54 0.50 -9.84
N ASP A 24 3.71 0.57 -10.88
CA ASP A 24 2.72 -0.45 -11.24
C ASP A 24 3.28 -1.65 -12.02
N THR A 25 4.59 -1.69 -12.28
CA THR A 25 5.24 -2.82 -12.97
C THR A 25 5.58 -3.97 -12.03
N GLY A 26 5.47 -3.76 -10.72
CA GLY A 26 5.68 -4.79 -9.70
C GLY A 26 7.04 -4.69 -9.01
N VAL A 27 7.60 -5.83 -8.60
CA VAL A 27 8.86 -5.88 -7.84
C VAL A 27 10.03 -5.55 -8.77
N HIS A 28 10.75 -4.48 -8.45
CA HIS A 28 11.92 -4.04 -9.22
C HIS A 28 13.25 -4.41 -8.56
N ASP A 29 13.24 -4.72 -7.26
CA ASP A 29 14.44 -5.05 -6.49
C ASP A 29 14.11 -6.04 -5.37
N VAL A 30 14.98 -7.03 -5.15
CA VAL A 30 14.86 -8.01 -4.07
C VAL A 30 16.18 -8.06 -3.32
N ARG A 31 16.13 -7.83 -2.00
CA ARG A 31 17.30 -7.85 -1.11
C ARG A 31 17.13 -8.96 -0.07
N VAL A 32 18.23 -9.66 0.19
CA VAL A 32 18.33 -10.63 1.29
C VAL A 32 19.20 -10.04 2.41
N GLY A 33 19.00 -10.50 3.64
CA GLY A 33 19.76 -9.96 4.79
C GLY A 33 19.34 -8.55 5.19
N ALA A 34 18.16 -8.10 4.75
CA ALA A 34 17.67 -6.76 5.07
C ALA A 34 17.25 -6.66 6.53
N THR A 35 17.46 -5.49 7.13
CA THR A 35 16.93 -5.16 8.45
C THR A 35 15.51 -4.61 8.28
N PRO A 36 14.47 -5.28 8.79
CA PRO A 36 13.12 -4.75 8.75
C PRO A 36 13.02 -3.46 9.59
N PRO A 37 12.08 -2.55 9.26
CA PRO A 37 11.84 -1.38 10.09
C PRO A 37 11.37 -1.79 11.50
N ASP A 38 11.50 -0.89 12.47
CA ASP A 38 10.90 -1.11 13.79
C ASP A 38 9.38 -1.24 13.65
N LEU A 39 8.88 -2.38 14.08
CA LEU A 39 7.48 -2.76 13.97
C LEU A 39 6.68 -2.49 15.25
N ALA A 40 7.31 -1.99 16.31
CA ALA A 40 6.65 -1.78 17.60
C ALA A 40 5.43 -0.85 17.50
N ALA A 41 5.50 0.16 16.63
CA ALA A 41 4.41 1.11 16.36
C ALA A 41 3.59 0.74 15.11
N ALA A 42 3.87 -0.38 14.45
CA ALA A 42 3.19 -0.76 13.23
C ALA A 42 1.73 -1.12 13.48
N ALA A 43 0.86 -0.72 12.55
CA ALA A 43 -0.52 -1.12 12.58
C ALA A 43 -0.63 -2.60 12.25
N ARG A 44 -1.08 -3.40 13.23
CA ARG A 44 -1.39 -4.81 13.04
C ARG A 44 -2.71 -4.97 12.32
N THR A 45 -2.71 -5.79 11.28
CA THR A 45 -3.94 -6.07 10.55
C THR A 45 -4.77 -7.12 11.31
N PRO A 46 -6.07 -6.90 11.49
CA PRO A 46 -6.92 -7.90 12.14
C PRO A 46 -6.91 -9.21 11.34
N THR A 47 -6.70 -10.33 12.03
CA THR A 47 -6.95 -11.65 11.47
C THR A 47 -8.46 -11.80 11.28
N GLY A 48 -8.91 -12.00 10.04
CA GLY A 48 -10.34 -12.07 9.72
C GLY A 48 -10.60 -12.75 8.40
N ARG A 49 -11.84 -13.20 8.18
CA ARG A 49 -12.26 -13.74 6.88
C ARG A 49 -12.20 -12.65 5.83
N GLY A 50 -11.26 -12.75 4.88
CA GLY A 50 -11.18 -11.83 3.75
C GLY A 50 -9.78 -11.66 3.19
N GLY A 51 -9.33 -12.66 2.41
CA GLY A 51 -8.16 -12.60 1.53
C GLY A 51 -6.80 -12.57 2.24
N VAL A 52 -5.74 -12.63 1.43
CA VAL A 52 -4.37 -12.42 1.89
C VAL A 52 -4.18 -10.93 2.19
N ARG A 53 -3.64 -10.63 3.38
CA ARG A 53 -3.31 -9.27 3.83
C ARG A 53 -1.87 -9.24 4.31
N ALA A 54 -1.29 -8.05 4.36
CA ALA A 54 -0.03 -7.86 5.08
C ALA A 54 -0.31 -8.02 6.59
N ASP A 55 0.52 -8.72 7.34
CA ASP A 55 0.35 -8.85 8.80
C ASP A 55 0.48 -7.50 9.51
N GLN A 56 1.37 -6.66 8.98
CA GLN A 56 1.66 -5.34 9.52
C GLN A 56 1.86 -4.34 8.38
N VAL A 57 1.41 -3.11 8.62
CA VAL A 57 1.61 -1.99 7.69
C VAL A 57 2.30 -0.87 8.46
N VAL A 58 3.42 -0.39 7.92
CA VAL A 58 4.21 0.69 8.51
C VAL A 58 4.12 1.91 7.61
N VAL A 59 3.69 3.01 8.18
CA VAL A 59 3.80 4.36 7.61
C VAL A 59 4.35 5.25 8.73
N GLU A 60 5.21 6.21 8.39
CA GLU A 60 5.72 7.16 9.38
C GLU A 60 4.55 7.87 10.09
N PRO A 61 4.56 7.96 11.44
CA PRO A 61 3.49 8.62 12.19
C PRO A 61 3.23 10.06 11.71
N GLY A 62 1.96 10.43 11.56
CA GLY A 62 1.56 11.74 11.04
C GLY A 62 1.78 11.90 9.53
N ARG A 63 2.17 10.84 8.82
CA ARG A 63 2.25 10.82 7.35
C ARG A 63 1.23 9.86 6.75
N GLY A 64 1.13 9.94 5.42
CA GLY A 64 0.34 9.03 4.61
C GLY A 64 0.91 8.92 3.20
N ALA A 65 0.38 7.95 2.45
CA ALA A 65 0.68 7.77 1.04
C ALA A 65 -0.59 7.90 0.21
N VAL A 66 -0.55 8.70 -0.86
CA VAL A 66 -1.62 8.73 -1.86
C VAL A 66 -1.24 7.75 -2.96
N VAL A 67 -2.06 6.72 -3.17
CA VAL A 67 -1.79 5.64 -4.12
C VAL A 67 -2.93 5.48 -5.12
N GLU A 68 -2.61 5.14 -6.36
CA GLU A 68 -3.57 4.69 -7.38
C GLU A 68 -3.38 3.20 -7.62
N SER A 69 -4.47 2.44 -7.52
CA SER A 69 -4.48 0.98 -7.72
C SER A 69 -4.56 0.64 -9.21
N ALA A 70 -3.43 0.38 -9.85
CA ALA A 70 -3.37 0.00 -11.25
C ALA A 70 -3.78 -1.46 -11.46
N ALA A 71 -4.71 -1.72 -12.39
CA ALA A 71 -5.17 -3.07 -12.71
C ALA A 71 -4.12 -3.91 -13.46
N ALA A 72 -3.27 -3.23 -14.23
CA ALA A 72 -2.15 -3.79 -14.98
C ALA A 72 -1.09 -2.68 -15.22
N PRO A 73 0.15 -3.03 -15.59
CA PRO A 73 1.16 -2.04 -15.96
C PRO A 73 0.66 -1.10 -17.07
N GLY A 74 0.79 0.21 -16.84
CA GLY A 74 0.32 1.27 -17.74
C GLY A 74 -1.17 1.58 -17.68
N ALA A 75 -1.99 0.80 -16.97
CA ALA A 75 -3.44 1.02 -16.90
C ALA A 75 -3.80 2.23 -16.02
N SER A 76 -4.54 3.19 -16.57
CA SER A 76 -4.99 4.40 -15.86
C SER A 76 -6.41 4.27 -15.30
N GLY A 77 -6.79 5.15 -14.38
CA GLY A 77 -8.15 5.23 -13.85
C GLY A 77 -8.41 4.25 -12.72
N GLY A 78 -7.33 3.83 -12.04
CA GLY A 78 -7.42 3.00 -10.86
C GLY A 78 -8.05 3.74 -9.68
N ALA A 79 -8.52 2.98 -8.68
CA ALA A 79 -9.02 3.58 -7.45
C ALA A 79 -7.89 4.31 -6.72
N VAL A 80 -8.11 5.58 -6.39
CA VAL A 80 -7.19 6.39 -5.58
C VAL A 80 -7.52 6.19 -4.10
N SER A 81 -6.51 5.95 -3.28
CA SER A 81 -6.64 5.76 -1.84
C SER A 81 -5.59 6.53 -1.07
N VAL A 82 -5.94 6.98 0.13
CA VAL A 82 -4.97 7.44 1.14
C VAL A 82 -4.68 6.28 2.07
N VAL A 83 -3.40 5.91 2.20
CA VAL A 83 -2.91 4.96 3.20
C VAL A 83 -2.35 5.75 4.37
N THR A 84 -2.84 5.49 5.58
CA THR A 84 -2.42 6.21 6.80
C THR A 84 -1.53 5.34 7.70
N ASP A 85 -0.95 5.98 8.72
CA ASP A 85 -0.23 5.36 9.84
C ASP A 85 -1.10 4.42 10.71
N LEU A 86 -2.42 4.41 10.51
CA LEU A 86 -3.32 3.39 11.06
C LEU A 86 -3.29 2.06 10.28
N GLY A 87 -2.44 1.96 9.25
CA GLY A 87 -2.32 0.75 8.42
C GLY A 87 -3.57 0.44 7.61
N ARG A 88 -4.34 1.47 7.26
CA ARG A 88 -5.59 1.35 6.52
C ARG A 88 -5.55 2.16 5.24
N ARG A 89 -6.14 1.61 4.18
CA ARG A 89 -6.38 2.33 2.92
C ARG A 89 -7.81 2.86 2.90
N TYR A 90 -7.98 4.13 2.60
CA TYR A 90 -9.28 4.77 2.48
C TYR A 90 -9.46 5.21 1.03
N VAL A 91 -10.37 4.58 0.31
CA VAL A 91 -10.66 4.88 -1.11
C VAL A 91 -11.39 6.21 -1.20
N LEU A 92 -11.02 7.04 -2.16
CA LEU A 92 -11.67 8.33 -2.41
C LEU A 92 -12.88 8.13 -3.32
N ALA A 93 -13.95 8.88 -3.07
CA ALA A 93 -15.12 8.90 -3.95
C ALA A 93 -14.76 9.44 -5.35
N ASP A 94 -13.91 10.47 -5.41
CA ASP A 94 -13.38 11.04 -6.65
C ASP A 94 -12.05 11.78 -6.42
N GLY A 95 -11.44 12.28 -7.50
CA GLY A 95 -10.17 12.99 -7.43
C GLY A 95 -10.24 14.38 -6.77
N ALA A 96 -11.41 15.03 -6.73
CA ALA A 96 -11.56 16.34 -6.07
C ALA A 96 -11.45 16.22 -4.55
N VAL A 97 -11.74 15.05 -3.97
CA VAL A 97 -11.56 14.76 -2.54
C VAL A 97 -10.11 14.99 -2.09
N LEU A 98 -9.09 14.74 -2.93
CA LEU A 98 -7.69 15.03 -2.58
C LEU A 98 -7.48 16.51 -2.24
N GLY A 99 -8.08 17.41 -3.03
CA GLY A 99 -7.98 18.85 -2.79
C GLY A 99 -8.65 19.25 -1.46
N MET A 100 -9.79 18.65 -1.12
CA MET A 100 -10.48 18.89 0.15
C MET A 100 -9.64 18.44 1.36
N LEU A 101 -8.85 17.38 1.19
CA LEU A 101 -7.93 16.85 2.20
C LEU A 101 -6.60 17.62 2.26
N GLY A 102 -6.41 18.65 1.42
CA GLY A 102 -5.18 19.44 1.38
C GLY A 102 -4.05 18.82 0.55
N TYR A 103 -4.32 17.77 -0.23
CA TYR A 103 -3.35 17.10 -1.11
C TYR A 103 -3.34 17.65 -2.54
N SER A 104 -3.68 18.93 -2.71
CA SER A 104 -3.63 19.60 -4.01
C SER A 104 -2.23 19.51 -4.62
N GLY A 105 -2.14 19.03 -5.86
CA GLY A 105 -0.86 18.87 -6.56
C GLY A 105 -0.06 17.61 -6.20
N VAL A 106 -0.52 16.79 -5.25
CA VAL A 106 0.08 15.47 -5.00
C VAL A 106 -0.27 14.55 -6.16
N ARG A 107 0.77 13.98 -6.80
CA ARG A 107 0.61 12.93 -7.80
C ARG A 107 0.54 11.57 -7.09
N PRO A 108 -0.57 10.82 -7.19
CA PRO A 108 -0.66 9.49 -6.61
C PRO A 108 0.47 8.58 -7.11
N VAL A 109 1.06 7.81 -6.20
CA VAL A 109 1.99 6.74 -6.57
C VAL A 109 1.18 5.59 -7.15
N ARG A 110 1.46 5.22 -8.39
CA ARG A 110 0.77 4.11 -9.05
C ARG A 110 1.39 2.80 -8.60
N LEU A 111 0.59 1.89 -8.07
CA LEU A 111 1.05 0.58 -7.58
C LEU A 111 0.11 -0.52 -8.07
N PRO A 112 0.58 -1.79 -8.18
CA PRO A 112 -0.28 -2.89 -8.57
C PRO A 112 -1.44 -3.04 -7.59
N ALA A 113 -2.66 -3.21 -8.11
CA ALA A 113 -3.85 -3.36 -7.27
C ALA A 113 -3.72 -4.53 -6.27
N SER A 114 -3.02 -5.60 -6.64
CA SER A 114 -2.72 -6.74 -5.76
C SER A 114 -1.92 -6.34 -4.51
N LEU A 115 -0.95 -5.43 -4.65
CA LEU A 115 -0.16 -4.92 -3.53
C LEU A 115 -0.97 -3.98 -2.65
N VAL A 116 -1.71 -3.04 -3.24
CA VAL A 116 -2.59 -2.13 -2.49
C VAL A 116 -3.66 -2.91 -1.72
N SER A 117 -4.11 -4.04 -2.28
CA SER A 117 -5.12 -4.93 -1.67
C SER A 117 -4.67 -5.56 -0.34
N LEU A 118 -3.36 -5.64 -0.09
CA LEU A 118 -2.82 -6.20 1.16
C LEU A 118 -3.08 -5.31 2.38
N VAL A 119 -3.25 -4.00 2.19
CA VAL A 119 -3.46 -3.02 3.26
C VAL A 119 -4.95 -2.93 3.62
N PRO A 120 -5.42 -3.29 4.83
CA PRO A 120 -6.85 -3.31 5.16
C PRO A 120 -7.67 -2.09 4.69
N ALA A 121 -8.83 -2.34 4.10
CA ALA A 121 -9.74 -1.27 3.69
C ALA A 121 -10.41 -0.59 4.90
N GLY A 122 -10.36 0.74 4.95
CA GLY A 122 -11.19 1.61 5.78
C GLY A 122 -12.46 2.05 5.05
N SER A 123 -13.25 2.89 5.73
CA SER A 123 -14.42 3.52 5.12
C SER A 123 -14.01 4.41 3.93
N PRO A 124 -14.81 4.51 2.88
CA PRO A 124 -14.52 5.44 1.79
C PRO A 124 -14.52 6.89 2.29
N LEU A 125 -13.63 7.72 1.72
CA LEU A 125 -13.63 9.16 1.93
C LEU A 125 -14.57 9.79 0.91
N ASP A 126 -15.82 9.94 1.32
CA ASP A 126 -16.91 10.48 0.53
C ASP A 126 -17.54 11.69 1.26
N PRO A 127 -17.46 12.91 0.70
CA PRO A 127 -18.10 14.08 1.26
C PRO A 127 -19.63 13.97 1.40
N ALA A 128 -20.30 13.21 0.54
CA ALA A 128 -21.74 12.99 0.64
C ALA A 128 -22.07 12.13 1.87
N ALA A 129 -21.35 11.01 2.04
CA ALA A 129 -21.49 10.16 3.22
C ALA A 129 -21.14 10.91 4.52
N ALA A 130 -20.12 11.76 4.50
CA ALA A 130 -19.70 12.54 5.67
C ALA A 130 -20.74 13.58 6.14
N ARG A 131 -21.65 14.01 5.27
CA ARG A 131 -22.76 14.92 5.62
C ARG A 131 -23.98 14.19 6.18
N ALA A 132 -24.03 12.86 6.07
CA ALA A 132 -25.09 12.10 6.69
C ALA A 132 -24.93 12.14 8.22
N VAL A 133 -26.05 12.23 8.93
CA VAL A 133 -26.05 12.12 10.39
C VAL A 133 -25.57 10.72 10.74
N ALA A 134 -24.47 10.62 11.47
CA ALA A 134 -24.01 9.35 12.01
C ALA A 134 -25.08 8.82 12.97
N ALA A 135 -25.59 7.61 12.71
CA ALA A 135 -26.33 6.88 13.74
C ALA A 135 -25.36 6.59 14.91
N PRO A 136 -25.82 6.68 16.16
CA PRO A 136 -24.98 6.31 17.30
C PRO A 136 -24.53 4.84 17.15
N ALA A 137 -23.27 4.60 17.53
CA ALA A 137 -22.61 3.29 17.49
C ALA A 137 -23.13 2.34 18.56
#